data_AF-A0A644UXX4-F1
#
_entry.id   AF-A0A644UXX4-F1
#
_cell.length_a   1.000
_cell.length_b   1.000
_cell.length_c   1.000
_cell.angle_alpha   90.00
_cell.angle_beta   90.00
_cell.angle_gamma   90.00
#
_symmetry.space_group_name_H-M   'P 1'
#
loop_
_entity.id
_entity.type
_entity.pdbx_description
1 polymer ?
#
loop_
_entity_poly.entity_id
_entity_poly.type
_entity_poly.pdbx_seq_one_letter_code
_entity_poly.pdbx_strand_id
1 'polypeptide(L)'
;MSFPRQHRTKLHSTNPIERLNKEVKRRADVVGIFPSEASIMRLIGAVLFEQNDEWQTASRYMMVEAFARIDKEVMASILSVTTKAA
;
A
#
# COMPACT_ATOMS: atom_id res chain seq x y z
N MET A 1 15.66 -1.42 9.70
CA MET A 1 14.54 -2.02 8.94
C MET A 1 13.46 -2.52 9.92
N SER A 2 12.63 -1.59 10.43
CA SER A 2 11.65 -1.84 11.51
C SER A 2 10.35 -2.56 11.07
N PHE A 3 10.30 -3.09 9.84
CA PHE A 3 9.11 -3.77 9.31
C PHE A 3 9.24 -5.30 9.44
N PRO A 4 8.11 -6.04 9.65
CA PRO A 4 8.08 -7.50 9.71
C PRO A 4 8.70 -8.10 8.45
N ARG A 5 9.46 -9.20 8.61
CA ARG A 5 10.17 -9.87 7.50
C ARG A 5 9.25 -10.15 6.30
N GLN A 6 8.01 -10.55 6.56
CA GLN A 6 6.99 -10.84 5.54
C GLN A 6 6.59 -9.63 4.66
N HIS A 7 6.84 -8.38 5.11
CA HIS A 7 6.52 -7.17 4.34
C HIS A 7 7.72 -6.56 3.63
N ARG A 8 8.95 -6.92 4.02
CA ARG A 8 10.17 -6.30 3.45
C ARG A 8 10.25 -6.50 1.93
N THR A 9 10.05 -7.73 1.46
CA THR A 9 10.08 -8.03 0.01
C THR A 9 9.04 -7.23 -0.77
N LYS A 10 7.86 -6.99 -0.17
CA LYS A 10 6.80 -6.18 -0.77
C LYS A 10 7.19 -4.69 -0.81
N LEU A 11 7.76 -4.17 0.28
CA LEU A 11 8.22 -2.77 0.38
C LEU A 11 9.41 -2.45 -0.54
N HIS A 12 10.26 -3.44 -0.81
CA HIS A 12 11.40 -3.27 -1.71
C HIS A 12 11.04 -3.37 -3.19
N SER A 13 9.86 -3.89 -3.53
CA SER A 13 9.44 -4.12 -4.91
C SER A 13 8.64 -2.94 -5.46
N THR A 14 8.99 -2.48 -6.65
CA THR A 14 8.21 -1.50 -7.43
C THR A 14 7.16 -2.16 -8.33
N ASN A 15 7.14 -3.49 -8.42
CA ASN A 15 6.21 -4.23 -9.29
C ASN A 15 4.72 -3.88 -9.06
N PRO A 16 4.21 -3.69 -7.83
CA PRO A 16 2.81 -3.34 -7.63
C PRO A 16 2.43 -1.98 -8.26
N ILE A 17 3.29 -0.97 -8.08
CA ILE A 17 3.04 0.37 -8.63
C ILE A 17 3.25 0.40 -10.14
N GLU A 18 4.22 -0.37 -10.67
CA GLU A 18 4.41 -0.54 -12.11
C GLU A 18 3.21 -1.21 -12.78
N ARG A 19 2.67 -2.28 -12.16
CA ARG A 19 1.47 -2.96 -12.66
C ARG A 19 0.25 -2.05 -12.64
N LEU A 20 0.06 -1.29 -11.56
CA LEU A 20 -1.02 -0.32 -11.44
C LEU A 20 -0.92 0.78 -12.51
N ASN A 21 0.27 1.34 -12.70
CA ASN A 21 0.53 2.35 -13.74
C ASN A 21 0.27 1.80 -15.15
N LYS A 22 0.64 0.54 -15.40
CA LYS A 22 0.36 -0.13 -16.67
C LYS A 22 -1.15 -0.27 -16.91
N GLU A 23 -1.92 -0.59 -15.87
CA GLU A 23 -3.38 -0.72 -15.97
C GLU A 23 -4.07 0.62 -16.21
N VAL A 24 -3.64 1.68 -15.50
CA VAL A 24 -4.12 3.04 -15.75
C VAL A 24 -3.88 3.45 -17.20
N LYS A 25 -2.66 3.23 -17.72
CA LYS A 25 -2.33 3.51 -19.13
C LYS A 25 -3.22 2.70 -20.08
N ARG A 26 -3.32 1.39 -19.88
CA ARG A 26 -4.13 0.50 -20.72
C ARG A 26 -5.60 0.95 -20.82
N ARG A 27 -6.21 1.38 -19.71
CA ARG A 27 -7.60 1.87 -19.73
C ARG A 27 -7.73 3.28 -20.31
N ALA A 28 -6.75 4.14 -20.08
CA ALA A 28 -6.71 5.46 -20.69
C ALA A 28 -6.56 5.37 -22.22
N ASP A 29 -5.77 4.42 -22.73
CA ASP A 29 -5.57 4.18 -24.16
C ASP A 29 -6.88 3.81 -24.88
N VAL A 30 -7.81 3.13 -24.20
CA VAL A 30 -9.14 2.81 -24.75
C VAL A 30 -10.01 4.06 -24.92
N VAL A 31 -9.89 5.03 -24.00
CA VAL A 31 -10.66 6.28 -24.06
C VAL A 31 -10.05 7.26 -25.06
N GLY A 32 -8.71 7.30 -25.17
CA GLY A 32 -7.97 8.18 -26.07
C GLY A 32 -7.97 9.64 -25.59
N ILE A 33 -9.08 10.37 -25.78
CA ILE A 33 -9.20 11.79 -25.45
C ILE A 33 -10.26 11.99 -24.36
N PHE A 34 -9.91 12.75 -23.33
CA PHE A 34 -10.83 13.07 -22.23
C PHE A 34 -11.42 14.48 -22.40
N PRO A 35 -12.73 14.66 -22.12
CA PRO A 35 -13.40 15.94 -22.27
C PRO A 35 -13.09 16.93 -21.14
N SER A 36 -12.51 16.47 -20.03
CA SER A 36 -12.08 17.30 -18.89
C SER A 36 -11.14 16.54 -17.95
N GLU A 37 -10.41 17.27 -17.10
CA GLU A 37 -9.56 16.69 -16.04
C GLU A 37 -10.38 15.84 -15.06
N ALA A 38 -11.58 16.28 -14.69
CA ALA A 38 -12.48 15.50 -13.83
C ALA A 38 -12.86 14.15 -14.45
N SER A 39 -12.82 14.01 -15.77
CA SER A 39 -13.13 12.75 -16.46
C SER A 39 -11.99 11.73 -16.34
N ILE A 40 -10.74 12.16 -16.50
CA ILE A 40 -9.58 11.29 -16.31
C ILE A 40 -9.39 10.92 -14.83
N MET A 41 -9.61 11.86 -13.91
CA MET A 41 -9.54 11.57 -12.46
C MET A 41 -10.53 10.49 -12.04
N ARG A 42 -11.73 10.46 -12.63
CA ARG A 42 -12.72 9.40 -12.36
C ARG A 42 -12.24 8.03 -12.83
N LEU A 43 -11.61 7.93 -14.00
CA LEU A 43 -11.03 6.67 -14.47
C LEU A 43 -9.91 6.18 -13.55
N ILE A 44 -8.97 7.06 -13.24
CA ILE A 44 -7.85 6.73 -12.34
C ILE A 44 -8.39 6.30 -10.97
N GLY A 45 -9.34 7.07 -10.41
CA GLY A 45 -9.99 6.75 -9.15
C GLY A 45 -10.66 5.38 -9.16
N ALA A 46 -11.39 5.04 -10.22
CA ALA A 46 -12.01 3.71 -10.37
C ALA A 46 -10.98 2.58 -10.36
N VAL A 47 -9.88 2.72 -11.11
CA VAL A 47 -8.79 1.72 -11.12
C VAL A 47 -8.14 1.57 -9.74
N LEU A 48 -7.93 2.68 -9.04
CA LEU A 48 -7.38 2.65 -7.68
C LEU A 48 -8.31 1.96 -6.69
N PHE A 49 -9.62 2.21 -6.77
CA PHE A 49 -10.61 1.53 -5.92
C PHE A 49 -10.63 0.03 -6.18
N GLU A 50 -10.67 -0.40 -7.44
CA GLU A 50 -10.61 -1.82 -7.79
C GLU A 50 -9.33 -2.49 -7.26
N GLN A 51 -8.19 -1.83 -7.41
CA GLN A 51 -6.92 -2.36 -6.92
C GLN A 51 -6.85 -2.44 -5.39
N ASN A 52 -7.44 -1.45 -4.70
CA ASN A 52 -7.54 -1.45 -3.25
C ASN A 52 -8.41 -2.61 -2.76
N ASP A 53 -9.56 -2.84 -3.38
CA ASP A 53 -10.48 -3.92 -2.99
C ASP A 53 -9.84 -5.31 -3.19
N GLU A 54 -9.09 -5.49 -4.28
CA GLU A 54 -8.29 -6.69 -4.53
C GLU A 54 -7.23 -6.90 -3.43
N TRP A 55 -6.51 -5.84 -3.05
CA TRP A 55 -5.50 -5.91 -2.01
C TRP A 55 -6.07 -6.19 -0.62
N GLN A 56 -7.29 -5.74 -0.33
CA GLN A 56 -7.97 -6.04 0.93
C GLN A 56 -8.53 -7.47 0.96
N THR A 57 -9.06 -7.96 -0.16
CA THR A 57 -9.85 -9.20 -0.19
C THR A 57 -9.03 -10.42 -0.57
N ALA A 58 -8.34 -10.39 -1.71
CA ALA A 58 -7.77 -11.57 -2.35
C ALA A 58 -6.33 -11.88 -1.92
N SER A 59 -5.58 -10.88 -1.45
CA SER A 59 -4.16 -11.06 -1.12
C SER A 59 -3.73 -10.43 0.19
N ARG A 60 -4.67 -9.80 0.94
CA ARG A 60 -4.43 -8.97 2.14
C ARG A 60 -3.00 -8.42 2.12
N TYR A 61 -2.73 -7.63 1.09
CA TYR A 61 -1.38 -7.44 0.54
C TYR A 61 -0.40 -6.98 1.63
N MET A 62 -0.90 -6.21 2.58
CA MET A 62 -0.22 -5.81 3.81
C MET A 62 -1.11 -6.14 5.01
N MET A 63 -0.96 -7.34 5.57
CA MET A 63 -1.71 -7.82 6.73
C MET A 63 -1.60 -6.89 7.93
N VAL A 64 -2.72 -6.39 8.44
CA VAL A 64 -2.76 -5.46 9.59
C VAL A 64 -2.21 -6.13 10.85
N GLU A 65 -2.44 -7.43 11.03
CA GLU A 65 -2.01 -8.22 12.18
C GLU A 65 -0.48 -8.25 12.35
N ALA A 66 0.25 -8.05 11.25
CA ALA A 66 1.69 -8.03 11.25
C ALA A 66 2.26 -6.68 11.67
N PHE A 67 1.56 -5.58 11.34
CA PHE A 67 1.92 -4.25 11.81
C PHE A 67 1.75 -4.12 13.32
N ALA A 68 0.77 -4.81 13.91
CA ALA A 68 0.62 -4.87 15.37
C ALA A 68 1.86 -5.42 16.11
N ARG A 69 2.75 -6.16 15.42
CA ARG A 69 4.04 -6.59 16.01
C ARG A 69 5.05 -5.46 16.09
N ILE A 70 5.01 -4.50 15.16
CA ILE A 70 5.86 -3.31 15.17
C ILE A 70 5.50 -2.44 16.37
N ASP A 71 4.21 -2.18 16.58
CA ASP A 71 3.75 -1.32 17.67
C ASP A 71 4.16 -1.85 19.04
N LYS A 72 4.11 -3.19 19.23
CA LYS A 72 4.57 -3.84 20.45
C LYS A 72 6.08 -3.71 20.65
N GLU A 73 6.88 -3.86 19.59
CA GLU A 73 8.35 -3.75 19.66
C GLU A 73 8.78 -2.31 19.99
N VAL A 74 8.11 -1.31 19.42
CA VAL A 74 8.32 0.10 19.72
C VAL A 74 7.93 0.43 21.17
N MET A 75 6.74 -0.03 21.62
CA MET A 75 6.29 0.19 23.01
C MET A 75 7.22 -0.48 24.03
N ALA A 76 7.65 -1.72 23.78
CA ALA A 76 8.58 -2.43 24.65
C ALA A 76 9.93 -1.72 24.76
N SER A 77 10.44 -1.17 23.65
CA SER A 77 11.68 -0.40 23.64
C SER A 77 11.54 0.88 24.49
N ILE A 78 10.46 1.65 24.33
CA ILE A 78 10.21 2.88 25.10
C ILE A 78 10.14 2.58 26.60
N LEU A 79 9.36 1.56 27.01
CA LEU A 79 9.20 1.19 28.41
C LEU A 79 10.54 0.75 29.05
N SER A 80 11.38 0.04 28.29
CA SER A 80 12.70 -0.39 28.77
C SER A 80 13.67 0.78 29.02
N VAL A 81 13.53 1.89 28.27
CA VAL A 81 14.32 3.11 28.47
C VAL A 81 13.86 3.84 29.73
N THR A 82 12.55 3.88 29.99
CA THR A 82 11.99 4.54 31.19
C THR A 82 12.32 3.78 32.49
N THR A 83 12.41 2.45 32.44
CA THR A 83 12.70 1.63 33.63
C THR A 83 14.18 1.67 34.03
N LYS A 84 15.09 2.03 33.11
CA LYS A 84 16.53 2.21 33.40
C LYS A 84 16.89 3.58 34.00
N ALA A 85 15.96 4.52 34.02
CA ALA A 85 16.16 5.87 34.52
C ALA A 85 15.64 6.08 35.95
N ALA A 86 15.24 5.01 36.65
CA ALA A 86 14.76 5.00 38.02
C ALA A 86 15.71 4.21 38.93
#